data_AF-A0A1D2TS83-F1
#
_entry.id   AF-A0A1D2TS83-F1
#
_cell.length_a   1.000
_cell.length_b   1.000
_cell.length_c   1.000
_cell.angle_alpha   90.00
_cell.angle_beta   90.00
_cell.angle_gamma   90.00
#
_symmetry.space_group_name_H-M   'P 1'
#
loop_
_entity.id
_entity.type
_entity.pdbx_description
1 polymer ?
#
loop_
_entity_poly.entity_id
_entity_poly.type
_entity_poly.pdbx_seq_one_letter_code
_entity_poly.pdbx_strand_id
1 'polypeptide(L)'
;MVGEVDLQMSSLSAVLTALKQAPLGVAIFDREMRYLAASERFLTEQGLPGDTPLVGRLHYEVFPEVPQRWRDIHARALLDGAEQSHEADPYTRPDGRQEWVRWSLRPWRADDGQIGGLVLYTEYVTSSVEARVRLEAAEARYRAVFDQAAVGVARVSPTGQLLEINDRFCAMMGYGREELSALTFHTITHPDDIEGNLAYTRALLAGEIDTYALEKRYVTKLGEVLWISLTVSLVRDGAGRPDYFVSIVEDIGARKRAEAEQARHQDQMRLLVNELNHRVKNTLATVQSMASQTLRGATDPAQVYEKLEARLLGLSQAHDVLTRERWHGADLREVAERALAPFDSTPGTVRVSGPKVWLPPAPALTMALIFHELATNAVKYGALSRAGGHVDLAWSLTEDGQAWTLIWAESGGPPTEPPTRKGFGTRLIERGLSGELRGSASVAYRPNGLAWTLHARTAARGDAAGGLRYVPALGALSAEGEF
;
A
#
# COMPACT_ATOMS: atom_id res chain seq x y z
N MET A 1 4.59 -56.80 83.82
CA MET A 1 5.90 -56.74 83.13
C MET A 1 5.95 -57.54 81.83
N VAL A 2 5.44 -58.78 81.72
CA VAL A 2 5.47 -59.53 80.43
C VAL A 2 4.53 -58.92 79.37
N GLY A 3 3.30 -58.53 79.74
CA GLY A 3 2.33 -57.96 78.79
C GLY A 3 2.63 -56.55 78.26
N GLU A 4 3.41 -55.74 78.98
CA GLU A 4 3.82 -54.38 78.54
C GLU A 4 4.93 -54.44 77.50
N VAL A 5 5.87 -55.39 77.66
CA VAL A 5 6.97 -55.61 76.72
C VAL A 5 6.46 -56.18 75.40
N ASP A 6 5.49 -57.11 75.43
CA ASP A 6 4.86 -57.67 74.23
C ASP A 6 4.03 -56.62 73.45
N LEU A 7 3.34 -55.71 74.15
CA LEU A 7 2.59 -54.60 73.54
C LEU A 7 3.52 -53.56 72.89
N GLN A 8 4.66 -53.25 73.50
CA GLN A 8 5.67 -52.35 72.94
C GLN A 8 6.42 -52.97 71.74
N MET A 9 6.72 -54.28 71.78
CA MET A 9 7.33 -54.98 70.65
C MET A 9 6.37 -55.12 69.46
N SER A 10 5.09 -55.38 69.71
CA SER A 10 4.05 -55.47 68.68
C SER A 10 3.79 -54.12 67.98
N SER A 11 3.76 -53.02 68.74
CA SER A 11 3.57 -51.68 68.16
C SER A 11 4.77 -51.21 67.34
N LEU A 12 6.01 -51.51 67.78
CA LEU A 12 7.23 -51.23 67.02
C LEU A 12 7.29 -52.04 65.72
N SER A 13 6.89 -53.31 65.76
CA SER A 13 6.78 -54.16 64.56
C SER A 13 5.76 -53.63 63.56
N ALA A 14 4.63 -53.08 64.02
CA ALA A 14 3.61 -52.51 63.15
C ALA A 14 4.09 -51.22 62.46
N VAL A 15 4.79 -50.33 63.20
CA VAL A 15 5.36 -49.09 62.64
C VAL A 15 6.46 -49.40 61.61
N LEU A 16 7.35 -50.35 61.90
CA LEU A 16 8.39 -50.77 60.96
C LEU A 16 7.80 -51.42 59.70
N THR A 17 6.73 -52.20 59.83
CA THR A 17 6.02 -52.78 58.69
C THR A 17 5.34 -51.71 57.84
N ALA A 18 4.67 -50.73 58.47
CA ALA A 18 4.04 -49.61 57.79
C ALA A 18 5.05 -48.72 57.05
N LEU A 19 6.21 -48.45 57.66
CA LEU A 19 7.31 -47.73 57.01
C LEU A 19 7.86 -48.51 55.81
N LYS A 20 8.04 -49.83 55.96
CA LYS A 20 8.56 -50.69 54.88
C LYS A 20 7.65 -50.64 53.66
N GLN A 21 6.33 -50.67 53.86
CA GLN A 21 5.32 -50.62 52.80
C GLN A 21 4.92 -49.19 52.38
N ALA A 22 5.57 -48.16 52.93
CA ALA A 22 5.23 -46.79 52.58
C ALA A 22 5.45 -46.54 51.08
N PRO A 23 4.52 -45.87 50.38
CA PRO A 23 4.64 -45.55 48.96
C PRO A 23 5.70 -44.48 48.66
N LEU A 24 6.47 -44.08 49.67
CA LEU A 24 7.47 -43.01 49.64
C LEU A 24 8.86 -43.59 49.87
N GLY A 25 9.88 -43.06 49.19
CA GLY A 25 11.27 -43.43 49.42
C GLY A 25 11.75 -42.84 50.75
N VAL A 26 11.74 -43.63 51.83
CA VAL A 26 12.16 -43.17 53.16
C VAL A 26 13.26 -44.07 53.70
N ALA A 27 14.31 -43.47 54.24
CA ALA A 27 15.36 -44.15 54.99
C ALA A 27 15.55 -43.47 56.35
N ILE A 28 15.68 -44.27 57.40
CA ILE A 28 15.93 -43.81 58.77
C ILE A 28 17.31 -44.30 59.17
N PHE A 29 18.11 -43.41 59.71
CA PHE A 29 19.49 -43.64 60.13
C PHE A 29 19.66 -43.35 61.62
N ASP A 30 20.65 -43.97 62.24
CA ASP A 30 21.21 -43.54 63.52
C ASP A 30 22.21 -42.37 63.34
N ARG A 31 22.85 -41.95 64.44
CA ARG A 31 23.86 -40.87 64.44
C ARG A 31 25.13 -41.20 63.66
N GLU A 32 25.38 -42.49 63.41
CA GLU A 32 26.55 -42.98 62.69
C GLU A 32 26.24 -43.22 61.21
N MET A 33 25.05 -42.81 60.75
CA MET A 33 24.53 -43.05 59.39
C MET A 33 24.35 -44.55 59.07
N ARG A 34 24.08 -45.39 60.08
CA ARG A 34 23.65 -46.78 59.85
C ARG A 34 22.14 -46.84 59.71
N TYR A 35 21.65 -47.67 58.81
CA TYR A 35 20.21 -47.80 58.60
C TYR A 35 19.53 -48.43 59.83
N LEU A 36 18.49 -47.76 60.34
CA LEU A 36 17.54 -48.32 61.29
C LEU A 36 16.34 -48.92 60.55
N ALA A 37 15.92 -48.28 59.46
CA ALA A 37 14.86 -48.78 58.59
C ALA A 37 14.93 -48.12 57.20
N ALA A 38 14.35 -48.76 56.19
CA ALA A 38 14.15 -48.17 54.87
C ALA A 38 12.87 -48.74 54.24
N SER A 39 12.16 -47.93 53.45
CA SER A 39 10.99 -48.38 52.70
C SER A 39 11.40 -49.19 51.46
N GLU A 40 10.51 -50.06 50.99
CA GLU A 40 10.69 -50.79 49.72
C GLU A 40 10.82 -49.83 48.54
N ARG A 41 10.11 -48.70 48.60
CA ARG A 41 10.21 -47.64 47.61
C ARG A 41 11.62 -47.03 47.57
N PHE A 42 12.25 -46.78 48.73
CA PHE A 42 13.62 -46.27 48.80
C PHE A 42 14.59 -47.25 48.14
N LEU A 43 14.49 -48.55 48.48
CA LEU A 43 15.32 -49.60 47.88
C LEU A 43 15.18 -49.65 46.36
N THR A 44 13.93 -49.67 45.88
CA THR A 44 13.61 -49.72 44.45
C THR A 44 14.16 -48.49 43.70
N GLU A 45 14.03 -47.30 44.29
CA GLU A 45 14.52 -46.04 43.72
C GLU A 45 16.05 -46.00 43.63
N GLN A 46 16.75 -46.64 44.57
CA GLN A 46 18.20 -46.79 44.56
C GLN A 46 18.68 -47.99 43.73
N GLY A 47 17.78 -48.69 43.02
CA GLY A 47 18.12 -49.84 42.18
C GLY A 47 18.51 -51.10 42.96
N LEU A 48 18.19 -51.16 44.25
CA LEU A 48 18.42 -52.32 45.11
C LEU A 48 17.18 -53.24 45.11
N PRO A 49 17.36 -54.57 45.24
CA PRO A 49 16.25 -55.48 45.52
C PRO A 49 15.45 -55.04 46.77
N GLY A 50 14.12 -55.13 46.73
CA GLY A 50 13.24 -54.63 47.80
C GLY A 50 13.37 -55.35 49.15
N ASP A 51 14.07 -56.48 49.19
CA ASP A 51 14.38 -57.27 50.37
C ASP A 51 15.84 -57.12 50.85
N THR A 52 16.60 -56.20 50.26
CA THR A 52 18.01 -55.98 50.62
C THR A 52 18.16 -55.65 52.11
N PRO A 53 18.94 -56.42 52.89
CA PRO A 53 19.08 -56.21 54.32
C PRO A 53 20.00 -55.02 54.61
N LEU A 54 19.43 -53.82 54.72
CA LEU A 54 20.18 -52.59 54.99
C LEU A 54 20.41 -52.32 56.48
N VAL A 55 19.55 -52.82 57.37
CA VAL A 55 19.59 -52.49 58.80
C VAL A 55 20.98 -52.79 59.41
N GLY A 56 21.54 -51.79 60.10
CA GLY A 56 22.88 -51.84 60.73
C GLY A 56 24.06 -51.55 59.78
N ARG A 57 23.86 -51.57 58.46
CA ARG A 57 24.91 -51.23 57.48
C ARG A 57 25.12 -49.73 57.42
N LEU A 58 26.36 -49.29 57.20
CA LEU A 58 26.71 -47.89 57.05
C LEU A 58 26.28 -47.38 55.67
N HIS A 59 25.56 -46.25 55.61
CA HIS A 59 25.08 -45.66 54.35
C HIS A 59 26.18 -45.49 53.30
N TYR A 60 27.35 -45.01 53.73
CA TYR A 60 28.50 -44.76 52.85
C TYR A 60 29.25 -46.03 52.41
N GLU A 61 28.99 -47.18 53.03
CA GLU A 61 29.47 -48.49 52.53
C GLU A 61 28.52 -49.07 51.50
N VAL A 62 27.21 -48.86 51.70
CA VAL A 62 26.18 -49.29 50.75
C VAL A 62 26.23 -48.46 49.47
N PHE A 63 26.49 -47.16 49.60
CA PHE A 63 26.62 -46.21 48.49
C PHE A 63 27.97 -45.46 48.60
N PRO A 64 29.10 -46.09 48.21
CA PRO A 64 30.42 -45.46 48.26
C PRO A 64 30.55 -44.23 47.36
N GLU A 65 29.74 -44.15 46.31
CA GLU A 65 29.66 -43.06 45.33
C GLU A 65 28.97 -41.80 45.85
N VAL A 66 28.40 -41.82 47.06
CA VAL A 66 27.72 -40.65 47.66
C VAL A 66 28.65 -39.43 47.64
N PRO A 67 28.29 -38.35 46.91
CA PRO A 67 29.12 -37.16 46.80
C PRO A 67 29.41 -36.49 48.14
N GLN A 68 30.55 -35.79 48.25
CA GLN A 68 30.94 -35.08 49.48
C GLN A 68 29.87 -34.09 49.96
N ARG A 69 29.19 -33.40 49.03
CA ARG A 69 28.08 -32.49 49.33
C ARG A 69 27.00 -33.15 50.21
N TRP A 70 26.65 -34.42 49.93
CA TRP A 70 25.65 -35.15 50.71
C TRP A 70 26.16 -35.53 52.10
N ARG A 71 27.43 -35.91 52.22
CA ARG A 71 28.07 -36.18 53.51
C ARG A 71 28.07 -34.95 54.40
N ASP A 72 28.34 -33.78 53.83
CA ASP A 72 28.31 -32.49 54.53
C ASP A 72 26.88 -32.14 54.97
N ILE A 73 25.87 -32.40 54.13
CA ILE A 73 24.45 -32.22 54.46
C ILE A 73 24.04 -33.10 55.65
N HIS A 74 24.41 -34.40 55.63
CA HIS A 74 24.15 -35.31 56.73
C HIS A 74 24.84 -34.86 58.03
N ALA A 75 26.12 -34.48 57.97
CA ALA A 75 26.88 -34.03 59.12
C ALA A 75 26.28 -32.77 59.76
N ARG A 76 25.88 -31.78 58.96
CA ARG A 76 25.22 -30.56 59.45
C ARG A 76 23.88 -30.86 60.09
N ALA A 77 23.06 -31.74 59.50
CA ALA A 77 21.78 -32.13 60.08
C ALA A 77 21.95 -32.83 61.45
N LEU A 78 23.01 -33.63 61.62
CA LEU A 78 23.32 -34.32 62.88
C LEU A 78 23.94 -33.41 63.95
N LEU A 79 24.72 -32.39 63.56
CA LEU A 79 25.39 -31.46 64.48
C LEU A 79 24.45 -30.35 64.96
N ASP A 80 23.81 -29.68 64.01
CA ASP A 80 23.06 -28.43 64.27
C ASP A 80 21.56 -28.67 64.39
N GLY A 81 21.08 -29.88 64.07
CA GLY A 81 19.67 -30.20 64.00
C GLY A 81 18.93 -29.50 62.86
N ALA A 82 19.66 -28.98 61.86
CA ALA A 82 19.10 -28.25 60.74
C ALA A 82 18.36 -29.19 59.77
N GLU A 83 17.09 -28.89 59.50
CA GLU A 83 16.34 -29.54 58.43
C GLU A 83 16.81 -29.01 57.06
N GLN A 84 16.95 -29.91 56.09
CA GLN A 84 17.32 -29.55 54.73
C GLN A 84 16.41 -30.25 53.72
N SER A 85 16.01 -29.54 52.68
CA SER A 85 15.20 -30.10 51.60
C SER A 85 15.48 -29.42 50.27
N HIS A 86 15.13 -30.10 49.19
CA HIS A 86 15.15 -29.54 47.85
C HIS A 86 13.99 -30.13 47.02
N GLU A 87 13.26 -29.28 46.31
CA GLU A 87 12.06 -29.69 45.57
C GLU A 87 12.36 -30.40 44.24
N ALA A 88 13.53 -30.14 43.64
CA ALA A 88 13.99 -30.79 42.42
C ALA A 88 15.52 -30.57 42.25
N ASP A 89 16.36 -31.41 42.86
CA ASP A 89 17.83 -31.32 42.77
C ASP A 89 18.32 -32.16 41.57
N PRO A 90 19.12 -31.62 40.64
CA PRO A 90 19.72 -32.40 39.57
C PRO A 90 20.60 -33.53 40.14
N TYR A 91 20.30 -34.77 39.76
CA TYR A 91 21.03 -35.96 40.15
C TYR A 91 21.46 -36.74 38.91
N THR A 92 22.75 -36.98 38.75
CA THR A 92 23.26 -37.84 37.68
C THR A 92 23.37 -39.25 38.22
N ARG A 93 22.59 -40.18 37.65
CA ARG A 93 22.66 -41.60 38.00
C ARG A 93 24.01 -42.20 37.60
N PRO A 94 24.41 -43.33 38.19
CA PRO A 94 25.64 -44.04 37.80
C PRO A 94 25.71 -44.44 36.31
N ASP A 95 24.56 -44.62 35.66
CA ASP A 95 24.45 -44.91 34.22
C ASP A 95 24.61 -43.66 33.32
N GLY A 96 24.83 -42.48 33.93
CA GLY A 96 24.96 -41.19 33.25
C GLY A 96 23.64 -40.49 32.97
N ARG A 97 22.49 -41.08 33.33
CA ARG A 97 21.18 -40.45 33.11
C ARG A 97 20.97 -39.30 34.09
N GLN A 98 20.58 -38.14 33.57
CA GLN A 98 20.21 -37.00 34.39
C GLN A 98 18.77 -37.15 34.88
N GLU A 99 18.59 -36.98 36.19
CA GLU A 99 17.32 -37.08 36.89
C GLU A 99 17.14 -35.87 37.80
N TRP A 100 15.92 -35.67 38.28
CA TRP A 100 15.59 -34.67 39.28
C TRP A 100 15.02 -35.37 40.50
N VAL A 101 15.61 -35.11 41.66
CA VAL A 101 15.20 -35.75 42.91
C VAL A 101 14.69 -34.68 43.87
N ARG A 102 13.45 -34.85 44.32
CA ARG A 102 12.94 -34.15 45.50
C ARG A 102 13.46 -34.91 46.72
N TRP A 103 13.98 -34.19 47.70
CA TRP A 103 14.44 -34.80 48.94
C TRP A 103 14.21 -33.91 50.15
N SER A 104 14.07 -34.54 51.31
CA SER A 104 13.98 -33.88 52.61
C SER A 104 14.73 -34.71 53.64
N LEU A 105 15.57 -34.07 54.42
CA LEU A 105 16.39 -34.68 55.45
C LEU A 105 16.12 -33.98 56.77
N ARG A 106 15.64 -34.75 57.75
CA ARG A 106 15.25 -34.23 59.07
C ARG A 106 15.87 -35.06 60.20
N PRO A 107 16.41 -34.43 61.24
CA PRO A 107 16.85 -35.15 62.42
C PRO A 107 15.65 -35.64 63.22
N TRP A 108 15.66 -36.90 63.67
CA TRP A 108 14.71 -37.39 64.67
C TRP A 108 15.36 -37.35 66.05
N ARG A 109 14.53 -37.12 67.08
CA ARG A 109 15.00 -36.97 68.47
C ARG A 109 14.56 -38.16 69.31
N ALA A 110 15.45 -38.62 70.18
CA ALA A 110 15.13 -39.61 71.20
C ALA A 110 14.37 -38.93 72.37
N ASP A 111 13.86 -39.75 73.29
CA ASP A 111 13.04 -39.28 74.43
C ASP A 111 13.80 -38.31 75.36
N ASP A 112 15.14 -38.34 75.34
CA ASP A 112 16.02 -37.44 76.08
C ASP A 112 16.26 -36.09 75.37
N GLY A 113 15.62 -35.87 74.22
CA GLY A 113 15.71 -34.66 73.40
C GLY A 113 16.96 -34.58 72.50
N GLN A 114 17.89 -35.54 72.62
CA GLN A 114 19.07 -35.61 71.75
C GLN A 114 18.69 -36.09 70.35
N ILE A 115 19.47 -35.68 69.34
CA ILE A 115 19.32 -36.20 67.98
C ILE A 115 19.73 -37.67 67.99
N GLY A 116 18.78 -38.57 67.69
CA GLY A 116 19.01 -40.01 67.60
C GLY A 116 19.49 -40.45 66.21
N GLY A 117 19.28 -39.62 65.20
CA GLY A 117 19.73 -39.84 63.83
C GLY A 117 18.93 -39.04 62.81
N LEU A 118 18.85 -39.50 61.56
CA LEU A 118 18.21 -38.78 60.45
C LEU A 118 17.09 -39.58 59.80
N VAL A 119 16.08 -38.87 59.28
CA VAL A 119 15.06 -39.37 58.37
C VAL A 119 15.27 -38.70 57.02
N LEU A 120 15.59 -39.50 56.00
CA LEU A 120 15.71 -39.07 54.61
C LEU A 120 14.47 -39.49 53.85
N TYR A 121 13.89 -38.54 53.14
CA TYR A 121 12.86 -38.74 52.12
C TYR A 121 13.46 -38.44 50.75
N THR A 122 13.19 -39.30 49.76
CA THR A 122 13.53 -39.10 48.35
C THR A 122 12.37 -39.46 47.44
N GLU A 123 12.25 -38.73 46.33
CA GLU A 123 11.29 -38.98 45.26
C GLU A 123 11.87 -38.49 43.93
N TYR A 124 11.86 -39.33 42.89
CA TYR A 124 12.22 -38.90 41.53
C TYR A 124 11.08 -38.09 40.89
N VAL A 125 11.34 -36.83 40.57
CA VAL A 125 10.37 -35.86 40.01
C VAL A 125 10.68 -35.47 38.55
N THR A 126 11.54 -36.22 37.87
CA THR A 126 12.03 -35.94 36.51
C THR A 126 10.91 -35.71 35.50
N SER A 127 9.89 -36.58 35.46
CA SER A 127 8.78 -36.47 34.50
C SER A 127 7.99 -35.16 34.67
N SER A 128 7.77 -34.72 35.90
CA SER A 128 7.09 -33.46 36.22
C SER A 128 7.95 -32.25 35.83
N VAL A 129 9.25 -32.28 36.11
CA VAL A 129 10.18 -31.21 35.72
C VAL A 129 10.28 -31.11 34.20
N GLU A 130 10.45 -32.22 33.49
CA GLU A 130 10.52 -32.24 32.02
C GLU A 130 9.20 -31.81 31.36
N ALA A 131 8.05 -32.19 31.92
CA ALA A 131 6.76 -31.74 31.42
C ALA A 131 6.61 -30.22 31.57
N ARG A 132 7.01 -29.66 32.72
CA ARG A 132 7.00 -28.22 32.97
C ARG A 132 7.93 -27.47 32.02
N VAL A 133 9.19 -27.92 31.90
CA VAL A 133 10.17 -27.30 30.98
C VAL A 133 9.69 -27.36 29.53
N ARG A 134 9.09 -28.48 29.10
CA ARG A 134 8.50 -28.59 27.75
C ARG A 134 7.33 -27.64 27.54
N LEU A 135 6.47 -27.47 28.54
CA LEU A 135 5.35 -26.53 28.51
C LEU A 135 5.86 -25.09 28.41
N GLU A 136 6.80 -24.70 29.27
CA GLU A 136 7.43 -23.38 29.26
C GLU A 136 8.11 -23.10 27.91
N ALA A 137 8.84 -24.07 27.35
CA ALA A 137 9.47 -23.96 26.05
C ALA A 137 8.45 -23.90 24.89
N ALA A 138 7.31 -24.58 25.00
CA ALA A 138 6.23 -24.49 24.02
C ALA A 138 5.53 -23.12 24.09
N GLU A 139 5.26 -22.63 25.29
CA GLU A 139 4.65 -21.31 25.52
C GLU A 139 5.57 -20.19 25.03
N ALA A 140 6.87 -20.26 25.35
CA ALA A 140 7.85 -19.28 24.87
C ALA A 140 7.94 -19.25 23.33
N ARG A 141 7.90 -20.43 22.68
CA ARG A 141 7.87 -20.52 21.22
C ARG A 141 6.58 -19.94 20.63
N TYR A 142 5.43 -20.23 21.24
CA TYR A 142 4.14 -19.66 20.82
C TYR A 142 4.17 -18.14 20.89
N ARG A 143 4.57 -17.57 22.05
CA ARG A 143 4.66 -16.11 22.23
C ARG A 143 5.61 -15.46 21.23
N ALA A 144 6.77 -16.08 20.99
CA ALA A 144 7.71 -15.57 20.00
C ALA A 144 7.12 -15.50 18.59
N VAL A 145 6.46 -16.57 18.12
CA VAL A 145 5.80 -16.59 16.79
C VAL A 145 4.65 -15.59 16.74
N PHE A 146 3.85 -15.51 17.79
CA PHE A 146 2.68 -14.65 17.88
C PHE A 146 3.07 -13.16 17.87
N ASP A 147 4.00 -12.74 18.73
CA ASP A 147 4.40 -11.33 18.88
C ASP A 147 5.34 -10.85 17.76
N GLN A 148 6.17 -11.72 17.16
CA GLN A 148 7.08 -11.34 16.06
C GLN A 148 6.45 -11.45 14.65
N ALA A 149 5.18 -11.86 14.55
CA ALA A 149 4.50 -11.91 13.26
C ALA A 149 4.42 -10.53 12.60
N ALA A 150 4.71 -10.45 11.29
CA ALA A 150 4.62 -9.21 10.52
C ALA A 150 3.16 -8.74 10.28
N VAL A 151 2.20 -9.61 10.58
CA VAL A 151 0.76 -9.40 10.50
C VAL A 151 0.17 -9.25 11.91
N GLY A 152 -0.94 -8.52 12.01
CA GLY A 152 -1.73 -8.50 13.23
C GLY A 152 -2.39 -9.87 13.43
N VAL A 153 -2.30 -10.42 14.64
CA VAL A 153 -3.00 -11.66 15.01
C VAL A 153 -3.85 -11.38 16.23
N ALA A 154 -5.11 -11.80 16.18
CA ALA A 154 -6.04 -11.66 17.28
C ALA A 154 -6.82 -12.96 17.51
N ARG A 155 -6.91 -13.38 18.77
CA ARG A 155 -7.88 -14.36 19.24
C ARG A 155 -9.13 -13.62 19.69
N VAL A 156 -10.28 -14.00 19.16
CA VAL A 156 -11.55 -13.29 19.37
C VAL A 156 -12.59 -14.26 19.90
N SER A 157 -13.35 -13.88 20.93
CA SER A 157 -14.43 -14.72 21.45
C SER A 157 -15.55 -14.89 20.42
N PRO A 158 -16.42 -15.91 20.57
CA PRO A 158 -17.63 -16.04 19.76
C PRO A 158 -18.58 -14.84 19.85
N THR A 159 -18.50 -14.06 20.95
CA THR A 159 -19.24 -12.81 21.15
C THR A 159 -18.55 -11.59 20.53
N GLY A 160 -17.34 -11.75 19.99
CA GLY A 160 -16.59 -10.71 19.28
C GLY A 160 -15.59 -9.93 20.13
N GLN A 161 -15.36 -10.30 21.39
CA GLN A 161 -14.37 -9.66 22.27
C GLN A 161 -12.95 -10.07 21.89
N LEU A 162 -12.00 -9.13 21.90
CA LEU A 162 -10.60 -9.41 21.64
C LEU A 162 -9.96 -10.07 22.89
N LEU A 163 -9.69 -11.37 22.84
CA LEU A 163 -9.15 -12.16 23.96
C LEU A 163 -7.63 -12.05 24.07
N GLU A 164 -6.95 -12.10 22.94
CA GLU A 164 -5.48 -12.04 22.86
C GLU A 164 -5.10 -11.38 21.53
N ILE A 165 -4.09 -10.53 21.53
CA ILE A 165 -3.67 -9.73 20.37
C ILE A 165 -2.17 -9.59 20.39
N ASN A 166 -1.51 -9.64 19.24
CA ASN A 166 -0.07 -9.48 19.18
C ASN A 166 0.37 -8.01 19.12
N ASP A 167 1.67 -7.77 19.31
CA ASP A 167 2.25 -6.42 19.29
C ASP A 167 2.02 -5.69 17.95
N ARG A 168 2.05 -6.44 16.84
CA ARG A 168 1.81 -5.89 15.50
C ARG A 168 0.39 -5.33 15.36
N PHE A 169 -0.62 -6.03 15.88
CA PHE A 169 -2.00 -5.56 15.88
C PHE A 169 -2.17 -4.28 16.72
N CYS A 170 -1.57 -4.24 17.92
CA CYS A 170 -1.56 -3.05 18.77
C CYS A 170 -0.93 -1.84 18.07
N ALA A 171 0.25 -2.03 17.47
CA ALA A 171 0.98 -0.97 16.76
C ALA A 171 0.19 -0.42 15.56
N MET A 172 -0.47 -1.30 14.79
CA MET A 172 -1.33 -0.91 13.67
C MET A 172 -2.54 -0.10 14.15
N MET A 173 -3.21 -0.51 15.22
CA MET A 173 -4.44 0.12 15.69
C MET A 173 -4.20 1.37 16.56
N GLY A 174 -2.99 1.56 17.08
CA GLY A 174 -2.62 2.68 17.94
C GLY A 174 -3.19 2.61 19.37
N TYR A 175 -3.64 1.42 19.80
CA TYR A 175 -4.17 1.18 21.14
C TYR A 175 -3.18 0.35 21.97
N GLY A 176 -3.25 0.50 23.29
CA GLY A 176 -2.62 -0.43 24.22
C GLY A 176 -3.31 -1.79 24.23
N ARG A 177 -2.58 -2.83 24.64
CA ARG A 177 -3.08 -4.22 24.67
C ARG A 177 -4.34 -4.36 25.55
N GLU A 178 -4.30 -3.81 26.75
CA GLU A 178 -5.42 -3.83 27.70
C GLU A 178 -6.64 -3.06 27.18
N GLU A 179 -6.44 -1.94 26.48
CA GLU A 179 -7.52 -1.16 25.87
C GLU A 179 -8.23 -1.97 24.80
N LEU A 180 -7.48 -2.63 23.90
CA LEU A 180 -8.06 -3.47 22.86
C LEU A 180 -8.77 -4.71 23.43
N SER A 181 -8.24 -5.33 24.48
CA SER A 181 -8.89 -6.48 25.13
C SER A 181 -10.25 -6.13 25.76
N ALA A 182 -10.50 -4.86 26.07
CA ALA A 182 -11.80 -4.36 26.53
C ALA A 182 -12.79 -4.09 25.38
N LEU A 183 -12.32 -4.11 24.12
CA LEU A 183 -13.11 -3.81 22.93
C LEU A 183 -13.59 -5.08 22.22
N THR A 184 -14.54 -4.88 21.30
CA THR A 184 -14.98 -5.92 20.36
C THR A 184 -14.54 -5.56 18.96
N PHE A 185 -14.39 -6.54 18.07
CA PHE A 185 -14.00 -6.27 16.68
C PHE A 185 -14.98 -5.31 15.97
N HIS A 186 -16.25 -5.25 16.39
CA HIS A 186 -17.26 -4.36 15.84
C HIS A 186 -16.94 -2.89 16.11
N THR A 187 -16.44 -2.58 17.31
CA THR A 187 -16.11 -1.21 17.73
C THR A 187 -14.97 -0.59 16.95
N ILE A 188 -14.05 -1.43 16.45
CA ILE A 188 -12.90 -1.00 15.64
C ILE A 188 -13.14 -1.18 14.14
N THR A 189 -14.31 -1.71 13.73
CA THR A 189 -14.67 -1.86 12.31
C THR A 189 -15.41 -0.61 11.83
N HIS A 190 -15.08 -0.14 10.62
CA HIS A 190 -15.79 0.97 10.01
C HIS A 190 -17.29 0.67 9.88
N PRO A 191 -18.21 1.60 10.19
CA PRO A 191 -19.66 1.34 10.25
C PRO A 191 -20.24 0.63 9.02
N ASP A 192 -19.89 1.09 7.82
CA ASP A 192 -20.36 0.50 6.55
C ASP A 192 -19.94 -0.98 6.36
N ASP A 193 -18.87 -1.41 7.00
CA ASP A 193 -18.28 -2.74 6.80
C ASP A 193 -18.73 -3.75 7.87
N ILE A 194 -19.48 -3.30 8.90
CA ILE A 194 -19.91 -4.12 10.03
C ILE A 194 -20.87 -5.23 9.57
N GLU A 195 -21.93 -4.88 8.83
CA GLU A 195 -22.97 -5.84 8.45
C GLU A 195 -22.42 -6.94 7.52
N GLY A 196 -21.56 -6.55 6.56
CA GLY A 196 -20.87 -7.50 5.69
C GLY A 196 -20.00 -8.48 6.47
N ASN A 197 -19.23 -8.00 7.44
CA ASN A 197 -18.40 -8.85 8.29
C ASN A 197 -19.23 -9.77 9.22
N LEU A 198 -20.35 -9.27 9.73
CA LEU A 198 -21.28 -10.03 10.57
C LEU A 198 -21.94 -11.19 9.82
N ALA A 199 -22.26 -11.01 8.54
CA ALA A 199 -22.81 -12.08 7.71
C ALA A 199 -21.85 -13.27 7.61
N TYR A 200 -20.57 -13.04 7.32
CA TYR A 200 -19.55 -14.10 7.31
C TYR A 200 -19.33 -14.74 8.68
N THR A 201 -19.35 -13.93 9.75
CA THR A 201 -19.21 -14.43 11.12
C THR A 201 -20.36 -15.38 11.49
N ARG A 202 -21.59 -15.06 11.07
CA ARG A 202 -22.77 -15.94 11.26
C ARG A 202 -22.63 -17.26 10.51
N ALA A 203 -22.24 -17.23 9.24
CA ALA A 203 -22.02 -18.43 8.43
C ALA A 203 -20.93 -19.34 9.03
N LEU A 204 -19.85 -18.74 9.54
CA LEU A 204 -18.75 -19.45 10.20
C LEU A 204 -19.19 -20.12 11.51
N LEU A 205 -19.97 -19.44 12.34
CA LEU A 205 -20.54 -20.01 13.57
C LEU A 205 -21.51 -21.15 13.28
N ALA A 206 -22.35 -21.00 12.26
CA ALA A 206 -23.29 -22.01 11.79
C ALA A 206 -22.59 -23.24 11.17
N GLY A 207 -21.30 -23.15 10.85
CA GLY A 207 -20.55 -24.23 10.18
C GLY A 207 -20.87 -24.34 8.69
N GLU A 208 -21.42 -23.30 8.07
CA GLU A 208 -21.64 -23.23 6.63
C GLU A 208 -20.32 -23.02 5.87
N ILE A 209 -19.35 -22.39 6.55
CA ILE A 209 -17.98 -22.16 6.08
C ILE A 209 -17.00 -22.43 7.23
N ASP A 210 -15.78 -22.85 6.90
CA ASP A 210 -14.71 -23.10 7.90
C ASP A 210 -13.81 -21.88 8.13
N THR A 211 -13.71 -21.02 7.11
CA THR A 211 -12.89 -19.80 7.10
C THR A 211 -13.50 -18.77 6.16
N TYR A 212 -13.17 -17.49 6.36
CA TYR A 212 -13.43 -16.45 5.37
C TYR A 212 -12.27 -15.45 5.27
N ALA A 213 -12.13 -14.82 4.11
CA ALA A 213 -11.23 -13.71 3.89
C ALA A 213 -11.98 -12.55 3.22
N LEU A 214 -11.74 -11.32 3.68
CA LEU A 214 -12.33 -10.12 3.09
C LEU A 214 -11.45 -8.89 3.33
N GLU A 215 -11.56 -7.92 2.44
CA GLU A 215 -10.95 -6.61 2.62
C GLU A 215 -11.97 -5.65 3.24
N LYS A 216 -11.62 -5.00 4.33
CA LYS A 216 -12.47 -4.02 5.00
C LYS A 216 -11.66 -2.90 5.63
N ARG A 217 -12.35 -1.98 6.29
CA ARG A 217 -11.76 -0.86 7.00
C ARG A 217 -11.85 -1.03 8.51
N TYR A 218 -10.73 -0.81 9.18
CA TYR A 218 -10.66 -0.55 10.61
C TYR A 218 -10.55 0.94 10.89
N VAL A 219 -10.96 1.33 12.09
CA VAL A 219 -10.83 2.70 12.63
C VAL A 219 -9.87 2.66 13.82
N THR A 220 -8.79 3.42 13.74
CA THR A 220 -7.75 3.46 14.79
C THR A 220 -8.21 4.28 15.99
N LYS A 221 -7.40 4.29 17.07
CA LYS A 221 -7.63 5.13 18.25
C LYS A 221 -7.80 6.62 17.93
N LEU A 222 -7.10 7.08 16.89
CA LEU A 222 -7.15 8.47 16.43
C LEU A 222 -8.28 8.74 15.42
N GLY A 223 -9.11 7.74 15.10
CA GLY A 223 -10.19 7.84 14.12
C GLY A 223 -9.73 7.68 12.68
N GLU A 224 -8.48 7.27 12.44
CA GLU A 224 -7.96 7.07 11.09
C GLU A 224 -8.49 5.78 10.48
N VAL A 225 -8.74 5.79 9.17
CA VAL A 225 -9.22 4.62 8.44
C VAL A 225 -8.05 3.79 7.92
N LEU A 226 -7.97 2.54 8.35
CA LEU A 226 -7.00 1.56 7.87
C LEU A 226 -7.68 0.52 6.98
N TRP A 227 -7.21 0.38 5.76
CA TRP A 227 -7.61 -0.72 4.89
C TRP A 227 -6.86 -1.99 5.30
N ILE A 228 -7.61 -3.03 5.60
CA ILE A 228 -7.05 -4.31 6.04
C ILE A 228 -7.54 -5.46 5.15
N SER A 229 -6.69 -6.47 4.98
CA SER A 229 -7.11 -7.81 4.59
C SER A 229 -7.28 -8.64 5.87
N LEU A 230 -8.50 -9.10 6.11
CA LEU A 230 -8.86 -9.93 7.26
C LEU A 230 -9.06 -11.37 6.79
N THR A 231 -8.39 -12.32 7.45
CA THR A 231 -8.69 -13.75 7.36
C THR A 231 -9.13 -14.26 8.72
N VAL A 232 -10.25 -14.97 8.79
CA VAL A 232 -10.81 -15.51 10.03
C VAL A 232 -11.08 -17.00 9.90
N SER A 233 -10.66 -17.75 10.92
CA SER A 233 -11.01 -19.17 11.11
C SER A 233 -11.60 -19.39 12.49
N LEU A 234 -12.53 -20.33 12.63
CA LEU A 234 -13.12 -20.70 13.93
C LEU A 234 -12.44 -21.94 14.51
N VAL A 235 -11.97 -21.82 15.75
CA VAL A 235 -11.51 -22.95 16.57
C VAL A 235 -12.68 -23.43 17.43
N ARG A 236 -12.84 -24.75 17.51
CA ARG A 236 -13.88 -25.41 18.29
C ARG A 236 -13.24 -26.22 19.42
N ASP A 237 -13.94 -26.33 20.54
CA ASP A 237 -13.52 -27.12 21.70
C ASP A 237 -13.63 -28.64 21.44
N GLY A 238 -13.19 -29.47 22.40
CA GLY A 238 -13.30 -30.93 22.31
C GLY A 238 -14.73 -31.47 22.23
N ALA A 239 -15.76 -30.63 22.45
CA ALA A 239 -17.17 -30.96 22.29
C ALA A 239 -17.78 -30.40 20.98
N GLY A 240 -16.96 -29.81 20.10
CA GLY A 240 -17.40 -29.22 18.82
C GLY A 240 -18.05 -27.85 18.93
N ARG A 241 -18.07 -27.24 20.12
CA ARG A 241 -18.65 -25.90 20.33
C ARG A 241 -17.65 -24.81 19.92
N PRO A 242 -18.12 -23.66 19.40
CA PRO A 242 -17.23 -22.52 19.12
C PRO A 242 -16.43 -22.11 20.36
N ASP A 243 -15.10 -22.14 20.27
CA ASP A 243 -14.20 -21.72 21.36
C ASP A 243 -13.74 -20.27 21.13
N TYR A 244 -13.07 -20.01 20.01
CA TYR A 244 -12.65 -18.67 19.61
C TYR A 244 -12.37 -18.59 18.10
N PHE A 245 -12.39 -17.39 17.56
CA PHE A 245 -11.87 -17.10 16.24
C PHE A 245 -10.38 -16.76 16.29
N VAL A 246 -9.64 -17.20 15.28
CA VAL A 246 -8.30 -16.70 14.97
C VAL A 246 -8.44 -15.73 13.81
N SER A 247 -8.05 -14.49 14.03
CA SER A 247 -8.07 -13.41 13.04
C SER A 247 -6.65 -13.05 12.66
N ILE A 248 -6.33 -13.10 11.38
CA ILE A 248 -5.09 -12.61 10.79
C ILE A 248 -5.42 -11.33 10.03
N VAL A 249 -4.68 -10.26 10.34
CA VAL A 249 -4.94 -8.92 9.83
C VAL A 249 -3.70 -8.33 9.21
N GLU A 250 -3.78 -8.04 7.91
CA GLU A 250 -2.73 -7.40 7.15
C GLU A 250 -3.15 -5.97 6.77
N ASP A 251 -2.30 -4.97 7.03
CA ASP A 251 -2.50 -3.61 6.53
C ASP A 251 -2.20 -3.56 5.03
N ILE A 252 -3.22 -3.27 4.24
CA ILE A 252 -3.16 -3.18 2.78
C ILE A 252 -3.31 -1.73 2.29
N GLY A 253 -3.16 -0.74 3.17
CA GLY A 253 -3.32 0.67 2.85
C GLY A 253 -2.36 1.14 1.75
N ALA A 254 -1.11 0.66 1.75
CA ALA A 254 -0.15 0.96 0.69
C ALA A 254 -0.62 0.42 -0.68
N ARG A 255 -1.11 -0.83 -0.71
CA ARG A 255 -1.66 -1.45 -1.92
C ARG A 255 -2.89 -0.70 -2.43
N LYS A 256 -3.83 -0.33 -1.55
CA LYS A 256 -5.02 0.45 -1.92
C LYS A 256 -4.69 1.83 -2.48
N ARG A 257 -3.67 2.52 -1.93
CA ARG A 257 -3.20 3.80 -2.47
C ARG A 257 -2.62 3.63 -3.89
N ALA A 258 -1.81 2.60 -4.11
CA ALA A 258 -1.25 2.30 -5.43
C ALA A 258 -2.33 1.93 -6.46
N GLU A 259 -3.31 1.09 -6.08
CA GLU A 259 -4.46 0.75 -6.91
C GLU A 259 -5.27 2.00 -7.31
N ALA A 260 -5.53 2.90 -6.35
CA ALA A 260 -6.26 4.14 -6.59
C ALA A 260 -5.50 5.12 -7.49
N GLU A 261 -4.18 5.25 -7.32
CA GLU A 261 -3.33 6.07 -8.18
C GLU A 261 -3.30 5.54 -9.62
N GLN A 262 -3.14 4.22 -9.79
CA GLN A 262 -3.15 3.58 -11.08
C GLN A 262 -4.50 3.77 -11.79
N ALA A 263 -5.62 3.61 -11.08
CA ALA A 263 -6.95 3.84 -11.63
C ALA A 263 -7.11 5.29 -12.13
N ARG A 264 -6.65 6.28 -11.34
CA ARG A 264 -6.66 7.70 -11.75
C ARG A 264 -5.84 7.94 -13.01
N HIS A 265 -4.64 7.37 -13.10
CA HIS A 265 -3.80 7.48 -14.30
C HIS A 265 -4.49 6.84 -15.52
N GLN A 266 -5.13 5.68 -15.36
CA GLN A 266 -5.87 5.02 -16.44
C GLN A 266 -7.06 5.86 -16.93
N ASP A 267 -7.83 6.45 -16.01
CA ASP A 267 -8.95 7.32 -16.36
C ASP A 267 -8.48 8.60 -17.07
N GLN A 268 -7.38 9.20 -16.60
CA GLN A 268 -6.76 10.34 -17.26
C GLN A 268 -6.28 9.99 -18.68
N MET A 269 -5.64 8.83 -18.87
CA MET A 269 -5.23 8.35 -20.19
C MET A 269 -6.44 8.13 -21.11
N ARG A 270 -7.53 7.53 -20.60
CA ARG A 270 -8.76 7.31 -21.38
C ARG A 270 -9.37 8.63 -21.86
N LEU A 271 -9.42 9.65 -21.00
CA LEU A 271 -9.90 10.97 -21.38
C LEU A 271 -9.03 11.60 -22.49
N LEU A 272 -7.70 11.52 -22.36
CA LEU A 272 -6.76 12.02 -23.38
C LEU A 272 -6.91 11.29 -24.71
N VAL A 273 -7.05 9.96 -24.69
CA VAL A 273 -7.26 9.16 -25.89
C VAL A 273 -8.59 9.51 -26.56
N ASN A 274 -9.67 9.70 -25.79
CA ASN A 274 -10.96 10.10 -26.34
C ASN A 274 -10.89 11.48 -27.00
N GLU A 275 -10.24 12.44 -26.35
CA GLU A 275 -10.02 13.77 -26.92
C GLU A 275 -9.17 13.72 -28.20
N LEU A 276 -8.11 12.92 -28.21
CA LEU A 276 -7.29 12.70 -29.40
C LEU A 276 -8.11 12.09 -30.54
N ASN A 277 -8.94 11.07 -30.24
CA ASN A 277 -9.81 10.43 -31.22
C ASN A 277 -10.82 11.41 -31.81
N HIS A 278 -11.44 12.26 -30.98
CA HIS A 278 -12.31 13.34 -31.45
C HIS A 278 -11.57 14.29 -32.40
N ARG A 279 -10.32 14.65 -32.07
CA ARG A 279 -9.50 15.54 -32.90
C ARG A 279 -9.10 14.90 -34.23
N VAL A 280 -8.65 13.64 -34.23
CA VAL A 280 -8.31 12.90 -35.45
C VAL A 280 -9.52 12.81 -36.38
N LYS A 281 -10.71 12.51 -35.83
CA LYS A 281 -11.96 12.51 -36.61
C LYS A 281 -12.24 13.88 -37.24
N ASN A 282 -12.08 14.97 -36.48
CA ASN A 282 -12.26 16.32 -37.00
C ASN A 282 -11.29 16.64 -38.14
N THR A 283 -10.00 16.35 -37.97
CA THR A 283 -8.99 16.59 -39.02
C THR A 283 -9.25 15.74 -40.27
N LEU A 284 -9.64 14.47 -40.10
CA LEU A 284 -9.97 13.60 -41.23
C LEU A 284 -11.18 14.13 -42.00
N ALA A 285 -12.21 14.62 -41.31
CA ALA A 285 -13.36 15.27 -41.94
C ALA A 285 -12.95 16.52 -42.75
N THR A 286 -12.01 17.32 -42.24
CA THR A 286 -11.43 18.46 -42.97
C THR A 286 -10.72 18.01 -44.25
N VAL A 287 -9.87 16.98 -44.17
CA VAL A 287 -9.18 16.39 -45.34
C VAL A 287 -10.18 15.88 -46.38
N GLN A 288 -11.22 15.15 -45.94
CA GLN A 288 -12.26 14.63 -46.82
C GLN A 288 -13.04 15.74 -47.53
N SER A 289 -13.40 16.81 -46.81
CA SER A 289 -14.06 17.99 -47.37
C SER A 289 -13.17 18.67 -48.43
N MET A 290 -11.88 18.83 -48.13
CA MET A 290 -10.89 19.41 -49.05
C MET A 290 -10.74 18.57 -50.33
N ALA A 291 -10.61 17.25 -50.20
CA ALA A 291 -10.53 16.35 -51.34
C ALA A 291 -11.79 16.45 -52.22
N SER A 292 -12.97 16.36 -51.59
CA SER A 292 -14.27 16.45 -52.27
C SER A 292 -14.46 17.78 -53.00
N GLN A 293 -14.00 18.89 -52.43
CA GLN A 293 -14.07 20.21 -53.05
C GLN A 293 -13.07 20.37 -54.20
N THR A 294 -11.89 19.76 -54.11
CA THR A 294 -10.87 19.82 -55.18
C THR A 294 -11.30 19.04 -56.41
N LEU A 295 -11.93 17.89 -56.20
CA LEU A 295 -12.42 17.02 -57.27
C LEU A 295 -13.65 17.61 -57.99
N ARG A 296 -14.42 18.48 -57.32
CA ARG A 296 -15.69 19.00 -57.84
C ARG A 296 -15.45 19.98 -59.00
N GLY A 297 -15.75 19.54 -60.22
CA GLY A 297 -15.67 20.36 -61.44
C GLY A 297 -14.28 20.44 -62.07
N ALA A 298 -13.35 19.57 -61.68
CA ALA A 298 -12.03 19.49 -62.29
C ALA A 298 -12.04 18.55 -63.50
N THR A 299 -11.45 18.99 -64.61
CA THR A 299 -11.38 18.23 -65.88
C THR A 299 -9.98 17.70 -66.19
N ASP A 300 -8.96 18.15 -65.45
CA ASP A 300 -7.55 17.77 -65.64
C ASP A 300 -6.99 17.10 -64.37
N PRO A 301 -6.66 15.79 -64.41
CA PRO A 301 -6.09 15.06 -63.29
C PRO A 301 -4.76 15.62 -62.76
N ALA A 302 -3.91 16.20 -63.61
CA ALA A 302 -2.61 16.74 -63.17
C ALA A 302 -2.82 17.99 -62.29
N GLN A 303 -3.71 18.90 -62.70
CA GLN A 303 -4.10 20.05 -61.87
C GLN A 303 -4.82 19.65 -60.57
N VAL A 304 -5.56 18.53 -60.56
CA VAL A 304 -6.19 18.03 -59.33
C VAL A 304 -5.12 17.58 -58.34
N TYR A 305 -4.14 16.81 -58.80
CA TYR A 305 -3.05 16.34 -57.97
C TYR A 305 -2.25 17.52 -57.38
N GLU A 306 -1.79 18.44 -58.23
CA GLU A 306 -1.00 19.60 -57.81
C GLU A 306 -1.75 20.48 -56.79
N LYS A 307 -3.07 20.68 -56.98
CA LYS A 307 -3.91 21.46 -56.05
C LYS A 307 -4.20 20.71 -54.75
N LEU A 308 -4.38 19.39 -54.79
CA LEU A 308 -4.63 18.59 -53.60
C LEU A 308 -3.36 18.48 -52.75
N GLU A 309 -2.22 18.28 -53.38
CA GLU A 309 -0.91 18.21 -52.74
C GLU A 309 -0.56 19.52 -52.03
N ALA A 310 -0.64 20.67 -52.70
CA ALA A 310 -0.39 21.97 -52.08
C ALA A 310 -1.27 22.22 -50.85
N ARG A 311 -2.54 21.79 -50.91
CA ARG A 311 -3.50 21.93 -49.80
C ARG A 311 -3.21 21.00 -48.62
N LEU A 312 -2.82 19.75 -48.90
CA LEU A 312 -2.40 18.82 -47.85
C LEU A 312 -1.13 19.32 -47.16
N LEU A 313 -0.19 19.89 -47.92
CA LEU A 313 1.03 20.49 -47.39
C LEU A 313 0.73 21.69 -46.48
N GLY A 314 -0.16 22.59 -46.92
CA GLY A 314 -0.61 23.73 -46.11
C GLY A 314 -1.34 23.30 -44.83
N LEU A 315 -2.17 22.25 -44.90
CA LEU A 315 -2.83 21.67 -43.72
C LEU A 315 -1.80 21.08 -42.74
N SER A 316 -0.79 20.37 -43.23
CA SER A 316 0.29 19.80 -42.41
C SER A 316 1.06 20.89 -41.67
N GLN A 317 1.46 21.96 -42.37
CA GLN A 317 2.18 23.08 -41.75
C GLN A 317 1.35 23.77 -40.67
N ALA A 318 0.05 23.96 -40.90
CA ALA A 318 -0.84 24.52 -39.89
C ALA A 318 -1.04 23.58 -38.69
N HIS A 319 -1.06 22.27 -38.92
CA HIS A 319 -1.10 21.26 -37.85
C HIS A 319 0.17 21.30 -36.98
N ASP A 320 1.34 21.56 -37.59
CA ASP A 320 2.61 21.74 -36.89
C ASP A 320 2.66 23.02 -36.03
N VAL A 321 1.99 24.10 -36.46
CA VAL A 321 1.85 25.33 -35.65
C VAL A 321 0.97 25.06 -34.43
N LEU A 322 -0.15 24.37 -34.62
CA LEU A 322 -1.11 24.13 -33.54
C LEU A 322 -0.65 23.06 -32.53
N THR A 323 0.16 22.07 -32.96
CA THR A 323 0.77 21.06 -32.07
C THR A 323 1.77 21.66 -31.08
N ARG A 324 2.55 22.68 -31.47
CA ARG A 324 3.60 23.28 -30.63
C ARG A 324 3.08 24.22 -29.53
N GLU A 325 2.06 25.02 -29.80
CA GLU A 325 1.44 25.97 -28.84
C GLU A 325 0.35 25.31 -27.96
N ARG A 326 0.44 23.99 -27.74
CA ARG A 326 -0.55 23.20 -27.00
C ARG A 326 -1.99 23.42 -27.48
N TRP A 327 -2.19 23.68 -28.78
CA TRP A 327 -3.50 23.80 -29.42
C TRP A 327 -4.40 24.95 -28.92
N HIS A 328 -3.88 25.97 -28.23
CA HIS A 328 -4.68 27.11 -27.74
C HIS A 328 -4.90 28.22 -28.77
N GLY A 329 -4.28 28.11 -29.94
CA GLY A 329 -4.23 29.16 -30.96
C GLY A 329 -2.79 29.49 -31.33
N ALA A 330 -2.60 30.57 -32.09
CA ALA A 330 -1.27 31.07 -32.46
C ALA A 330 -1.30 32.58 -32.66
N ASP A 331 -0.13 33.23 -32.52
CA ASP A 331 0.05 34.62 -32.92
C ASP A 331 0.00 34.73 -34.45
N LEU A 332 -0.76 35.69 -34.98
CA LEU A 332 -0.89 35.95 -36.42
C LEU A 332 0.47 36.13 -37.09
N ARG A 333 1.42 36.77 -36.39
CA ARG A 333 2.80 36.92 -36.87
C ARG A 333 3.49 35.57 -37.09
N GLU A 334 3.40 34.67 -36.11
CA GLU A 334 4.02 33.34 -36.21
C GLU A 334 3.38 32.51 -37.33
N VAL A 335 2.06 32.61 -37.48
CA VAL A 335 1.32 31.96 -38.58
C VAL A 335 1.81 32.49 -39.94
N ALA A 336 1.95 33.80 -40.09
CA ALA A 336 2.43 34.43 -41.32
C ALA A 336 3.88 34.05 -41.64
N GLU A 337 4.80 34.24 -40.68
CA GLU A 337 6.22 33.97 -40.89
C GLU A 337 6.46 32.50 -41.30
N ARG A 338 5.78 31.53 -40.67
CA ARG A 338 5.91 30.12 -41.05
C ARG A 338 5.29 29.78 -42.40
N ALA A 339 4.10 30.28 -42.68
CA ALA A 339 3.42 30.01 -43.95
C ALA A 339 4.20 30.61 -45.15
N LEU A 340 4.92 31.71 -44.92
CA LEU A 340 5.67 32.44 -45.94
C LEU A 340 7.15 32.05 -46.03
N ALA A 341 7.72 31.44 -44.99
CA ALA A 341 9.13 31.01 -44.96
C ALA A 341 9.59 30.21 -46.19
N PRO A 342 8.80 29.26 -46.75
CA PRO A 342 9.20 28.52 -47.95
C PRO A 342 9.34 29.40 -49.20
N PHE A 343 8.73 30.59 -49.20
CA PHE A 343 8.64 31.48 -50.35
C PHE A 343 9.64 32.66 -50.29
N ASP A 344 10.26 32.93 -49.14
CA ASP A 344 11.33 33.94 -48.98
C ASP A 344 12.70 33.37 -49.39
N SER A 345 12.82 33.00 -50.66
CA SER A 345 14.02 32.34 -51.22
C SER A 345 15.22 33.28 -51.35
N THR A 346 15.01 34.61 -51.32
CA THR A 346 16.05 35.62 -51.15
C THR A 346 15.71 36.45 -49.90
N PRO A 347 16.56 36.47 -48.86
CA PRO A 347 16.23 37.12 -47.59
C PRO A 347 15.78 38.58 -47.77
N GLY A 348 14.59 38.89 -47.26
CA GLY A 348 14.03 40.25 -47.28
C GLY A 348 13.11 40.55 -48.47
N THR A 349 12.80 39.56 -49.32
CA THR A 349 11.76 39.67 -50.35
C THR A 349 10.34 39.66 -49.77
N VAL A 350 10.16 39.05 -48.61
CA VAL A 350 8.91 39.09 -47.85
C VAL A 350 9.13 39.80 -46.51
N ARG A 351 8.35 40.84 -46.25
CA ARG A 351 8.38 41.59 -44.98
C ARG A 351 7.08 41.41 -44.22
N VAL A 352 7.18 41.06 -42.93
CA VAL A 352 6.03 40.81 -42.07
C VAL A 352 6.05 41.78 -40.89
N SER A 353 5.01 42.61 -40.76
CA SER A 353 4.94 43.64 -39.71
C SER A 353 3.53 43.83 -39.16
N GLY A 354 3.43 44.15 -37.87
CA GLY A 354 2.15 44.41 -37.22
C GLY A 354 2.18 44.12 -35.72
N PRO A 355 1.16 44.59 -34.99
CA PRO A 355 1.01 44.35 -33.55
C PRO A 355 0.63 42.88 -33.26
N LYS A 356 0.76 42.46 -32.00
CA LYS A 356 0.42 41.07 -31.60
C LYS A 356 -1.09 40.82 -31.74
N VAL A 357 -1.48 39.78 -32.50
CA VAL A 357 -2.89 39.38 -32.69
C VAL A 357 -3.01 37.89 -32.44
N TRP A 358 -3.76 37.51 -31.40
CA TRP A 358 -4.01 36.11 -31.09
C TRP A 358 -5.16 35.55 -31.94
N LEU A 359 -4.92 34.43 -32.60
CA LEU A 359 -5.93 33.70 -33.36
C LEU A 359 -6.28 32.39 -32.66
N PRO A 360 -7.58 32.11 -32.45
CA PRO A 360 -8.04 30.77 -32.08
C PRO A 360 -7.66 29.72 -33.16
N PRO A 361 -7.69 28.42 -32.85
CA PRO A 361 -7.18 27.36 -33.75
C PRO A 361 -7.76 27.36 -35.17
N ALA A 362 -9.07 27.51 -35.33
CA ALA A 362 -9.72 27.48 -36.66
C ALA A 362 -9.41 28.73 -37.52
N PRO A 363 -9.47 29.97 -36.97
CA PRO A 363 -8.94 31.16 -37.63
C PRO A 363 -7.45 31.09 -37.97
N ALA A 364 -6.61 30.53 -37.09
CA ALA A 364 -5.17 30.37 -37.34
C ALA A 364 -4.90 29.45 -38.54
N LEU A 365 -5.59 28.31 -38.61
CA LEU A 365 -5.53 27.39 -39.75
C LEU A 365 -6.00 28.08 -41.05
N THR A 366 -7.10 28.82 -40.98
CA THR A 366 -7.63 29.55 -42.14
C THR A 366 -6.63 30.58 -42.65
N MET A 367 -6.00 31.34 -41.75
CA MET A 367 -4.99 32.33 -42.13
C MET A 367 -3.73 31.69 -42.72
N ALA A 368 -3.27 30.56 -42.18
CA ALA A 368 -2.13 29.82 -42.75
C ALA A 368 -2.38 29.44 -44.22
N LEU A 369 -3.57 28.93 -44.52
CA LEU A 369 -3.97 28.58 -45.89
C LEU A 369 -4.08 29.82 -46.79
N ILE A 370 -4.64 30.93 -46.29
CA ILE A 370 -4.73 32.18 -47.05
C ILE A 370 -3.33 32.70 -47.40
N PHE A 371 -2.40 32.74 -46.45
CA PHE A 371 -1.03 33.18 -46.69
C PHE A 371 -0.31 32.30 -47.69
N HIS A 372 -0.46 30.97 -47.58
CA HIS A 372 0.13 30.04 -48.53
C HIS A 372 -0.39 30.24 -49.96
N GLU A 373 -1.69 30.46 -50.13
CA GLU A 373 -2.31 30.72 -51.43
C GLU A 373 -1.86 32.08 -52.01
N LEU A 374 -1.79 33.13 -51.19
CA LEU A 374 -1.30 34.44 -51.61
C LEU A 374 0.17 34.37 -52.04
N ALA A 375 1.02 33.69 -51.28
CA ALA A 375 2.44 33.50 -51.61
C ALA A 375 2.62 32.69 -52.90
N THR A 376 1.84 31.61 -53.06
CA THR A 376 1.87 30.80 -54.28
C THR A 376 1.48 31.63 -55.51
N ASN A 377 0.47 32.50 -55.39
CA ASN A 377 0.08 33.40 -56.46
C ASN A 377 1.17 34.45 -56.75
N ALA A 378 1.80 35.00 -55.72
CA ALA A 378 2.90 35.96 -55.87
C ALA A 378 4.08 35.34 -56.62
N VAL A 379 4.41 34.07 -56.38
CA VAL A 379 5.46 33.34 -57.11
C VAL A 379 5.06 33.00 -58.55
N LYS A 380 3.83 32.51 -58.76
CA LYS A 380 3.39 32.05 -60.11
C LYS A 380 3.05 33.21 -61.05
N TYR A 381 2.46 34.29 -60.52
CA TYR A 381 1.84 35.34 -61.34
C TYR A 381 2.17 36.78 -60.88
N GLY A 382 2.67 36.94 -59.65
CA GLY A 382 2.81 38.25 -59.00
C GLY A 382 4.25 38.71 -58.82
N ALA A 383 4.51 39.49 -57.78
CA ALA A 383 5.80 40.14 -57.56
C ALA A 383 6.98 39.17 -57.42
N LEU A 384 6.80 38.05 -56.72
CA LEU A 384 7.88 37.08 -56.48
C LEU A 384 8.28 36.28 -57.72
N SER A 385 7.59 36.46 -58.86
CA SER A 385 7.98 35.88 -60.16
C SER A 385 9.17 36.60 -60.82
N ARG A 386 9.51 37.83 -60.39
CA ARG A 386 10.59 38.64 -60.97
C ARG A 386 11.71 38.94 -59.97
N ALA A 387 12.93 39.00 -60.48
CA ALA A 387 14.09 39.47 -59.72
C ALA A 387 13.87 40.94 -59.29
N GLY A 388 13.88 41.20 -57.99
CA GLY A 388 13.62 42.52 -57.41
C GLY A 388 12.15 42.79 -57.04
N GLY A 389 11.26 41.80 -57.19
CA GLY A 389 9.90 41.87 -56.63
C GLY A 389 9.88 41.59 -55.13
N HIS A 390 8.97 42.26 -54.42
CA HIS A 390 8.85 42.18 -52.96
C HIS A 390 7.38 42.14 -52.53
N VAL A 391 7.14 41.54 -51.36
CA VAL A 391 5.84 41.46 -50.69
C VAL A 391 5.95 42.09 -49.32
N ASP A 392 5.11 43.08 -49.04
CA ASP A 392 4.91 43.66 -47.72
C ASP A 392 3.58 43.18 -47.14
N LEU A 393 3.66 42.39 -46.07
CA LEU A 393 2.53 41.96 -45.26
C LEU A 393 2.50 42.79 -43.98
N ALA A 394 1.50 43.66 -43.84
CA ALA A 394 1.35 44.55 -42.71
C ALA A 394 -0.06 44.46 -42.12
N TRP A 395 -0.21 44.57 -40.79
CA TRP A 395 -1.54 44.75 -40.19
C TRP A 395 -1.55 45.78 -39.06
N SER A 396 -2.73 46.33 -38.82
CA SER A 396 -3.02 47.27 -37.72
C SER A 396 -4.29 46.85 -36.98
N LEU A 397 -4.39 47.26 -35.71
CA LEU A 397 -5.61 47.11 -34.89
C LEU A 397 -6.41 48.40 -34.95
N THR A 398 -7.74 48.31 -34.87
CA THR A 398 -8.59 49.46 -34.59
C THR A 398 -8.32 50.01 -33.19
N GLU A 399 -8.68 51.26 -32.92
CA GLU A 399 -8.41 51.92 -31.61
C GLU A 399 -9.03 51.16 -30.42
N ASP A 400 -10.16 50.49 -30.65
CA ASP A 400 -10.84 49.65 -29.65
C ASP A 400 -10.24 48.23 -29.51
N GLY A 401 -9.27 47.87 -30.36
CA GLY A 401 -8.65 46.56 -30.41
C GLY A 401 -9.58 45.42 -30.85
N GLN A 402 -10.81 45.71 -31.29
CA GLN A 402 -11.84 44.72 -31.62
C GLN A 402 -11.79 44.24 -33.07
N ALA A 403 -11.05 44.95 -33.92
CA ALA A 403 -10.84 44.58 -35.31
C ALA A 403 -9.39 44.83 -35.71
N TRP A 404 -8.98 44.13 -36.76
CA TRP A 404 -7.68 44.30 -37.36
C TRP A 404 -7.82 44.34 -38.88
N THR A 405 -6.98 45.17 -39.48
CA THR A 405 -6.88 45.31 -40.93
C THR A 405 -5.52 44.80 -41.36
N LEU A 406 -5.51 43.79 -42.22
CA LEU A 406 -4.31 43.21 -42.80
C LEU A 406 -4.22 43.58 -44.27
N ILE A 407 -3.03 43.96 -44.70
CA ILE A 407 -2.71 44.39 -46.05
C ILE A 407 -1.55 43.55 -46.55
N TRP A 408 -1.78 42.85 -47.66
CA TRP A 408 -0.76 42.22 -48.48
C TRP A 408 -0.51 43.11 -49.69
N ALA A 409 0.69 43.64 -49.83
CA ALA A 409 1.07 44.52 -50.93
C ALA A 409 2.25 43.94 -51.71
N GLU A 410 2.04 43.71 -52.99
CA GLU A 410 3.08 43.26 -53.93
C GLU A 410 3.61 44.45 -54.71
N SER A 411 4.94 44.51 -54.89
CA SER A 411 5.62 45.57 -55.63
C SER A 411 6.76 45.01 -56.49
N GLY A 412 7.02 45.64 -57.64
CA GLY A 412 8.07 45.20 -58.56
C GLY A 412 7.71 43.96 -59.39
N GLY A 413 6.42 43.62 -59.41
CA GLY A 413 5.89 42.50 -60.20
C GLY A 413 5.52 42.86 -61.64
N PRO A 414 5.12 41.87 -62.45
CA PRO A 414 4.54 42.12 -63.76
C PRO A 414 3.22 42.90 -63.64
N PRO A 415 2.77 43.58 -64.72
CA PRO A 415 1.46 44.24 -64.72
C PRO A 415 0.35 43.25 -64.42
N THR A 416 -0.42 43.53 -63.36
CA THR A 416 -1.54 42.68 -62.97
C THR A 416 -2.85 43.23 -63.51
N GLU A 417 -3.55 42.44 -64.31
CA GLU A 417 -4.91 42.74 -64.77
C GLU A 417 -5.94 41.92 -63.97
N PRO A 418 -7.19 42.41 -63.86
CA PRO A 418 -8.26 41.65 -63.21
C PRO A 418 -8.46 40.29 -63.91
N PRO A 419 -8.48 39.16 -63.17
CA PRO A 419 -8.60 37.86 -63.77
C PRO A 419 -10.01 37.67 -64.38
N THR A 420 -10.07 37.11 -65.58
CA THR A 420 -11.33 36.80 -66.29
C THR A 420 -12.11 35.62 -65.67
N ARG A 421 -11.47 34.87 -64.76
CA ARG A 421 -12.09 33.79 -63.98
C ARG A 421 -11.68 33.87 -62.52
N LYS A 422 -12.64 33.78 -61.59
CA LYS A 422 -12.36 33.61 -60.16
C LYS A 422 -11.80 32.21 -59.90
N GLY A 423 -10.51 32.12 -59.61
CA GLY A 423 -9.80 30.90 -59.25
C GLY A 423 -10.17 30.37 -57.86
N PHE A 424 -9.56 29.24 -57.48
CA PHE A 424 -9.78 28.62 -56.18
C PHE A 424 -9.30 29.47 -55.00
N GLY A 425 -8.11 30.08 -55.10
CA GLY A 425 -7.55 30.95 -54.05
C GLY A 425 -8.50 32.09 -53.68
N THR A 426 -9.10 32.75 -54.68
CA THR A 426 -10.10 33.81 -54.47
C THR A 426 -11.35 33.29 -53.75
N ARG A 427 -11.80 32.06 -54.03
CA ARG A 427 -12.97 31.46 -53.37
C ARG A 427 -12.67 30.92 -51.97
N LEU A 428 -11.46 30.42 -51.73
CA LEU A 428 -11.00 29.99 -50.41
C LEU A 428 -10.89 31.20 -49.48
N ILE A 429 -10.30 32.28 -49.99
CA ILE A 429 -10.25 33.58 -49.32
C ILE A 429 -11.69 34.03 -49.03
N GLU A 430 -12.57 34.17 -50.03
CA GLU A 430 -13.96 34.62 -49.82
C GLU A 430 -14.75 33.76 -48.79
N ARG A 431 -14.61 32.43 -48.82
CA ARG A 431 -15.33 31.54 -47.89
C ARG A 431 -14.75 31.53 -46.48
N GLY A 432 -13.42 31.43 -46.34
CA GLY A 432 -12.74 31.45 -45.04
C GLY A 432 -12.98 32.74 -44.27
N LEU A 433 -13.11 33.86 -45.01
CA LEU A 433 -13.45 35.17 -44.48
C LEU A 433 -14.87 35.26 -43.92
N SER A 434 -15.86 34.75 -44.67
CA SER A 434 -17.27 34.81 -44.27
C SER A 434 -17.61 33.91 -43.07
N GLY A 435 -16.89 32.78 -42.90
CA GLY A 435 -17.13 31.80 -41.84
C GLY A 435 -16.30 32.06 -40.58
N GLU A 436 -15.00 31.72 -40.64
CA GLU A 436 -14.12 31.60 -39.46
C GLU A 436 -13.63 32.96 -38.95
N LEU A 437 -13.32 33.90 -39.85
CA LEU A 437 -12.77 35.22 -39.51
C LEU A 437 -13.84 36.30 -39.36
N ARG A 438 -15.08 36.01 -39.77
CA ARG A 438 -16.24 36.94 -39.82
C ARG A 438 -15.86 38.31 -40.38
N GLY A 439 -15.07 38.29 -41.44
CA GLY A 439 -14.41 39.44 -42.05
C GLY A 439 -14.79 39.65 -43.52
N SER A 440 -14.27 40.72 -44.09
CA SER A 440 -14.39 41.04 -45.51
C SER A 440 -13.00 41.28 -46.11
N ALA A 441 -12.87 41.06 -47.42
CA ALA A 441 -11.64 41.41 -48.11
C ALA A 441 -11.90 42.06 -49.47
N SER A 442 -10.93 42.86 -49.91
CA SER A 442 -10.92 43.52 -51.19
C SER A 442 -9.56 43.35 -51.88
N VAL A 443 -9.57 43.39 -53.22
CA VAL A 443 -8.36 43.32 -54.05
C VAL A 443 -8.31 44.57 -54.91
N ALA A 444 -7.14 45.21 -54.96
CA ALA A 444 -6.82 46.27 -55.90
C ALA A 444 -5.65 45.83 -56.80
N TYR A 445 -5.92 45.67 -58.09
CA TYR A 445 -4.89 45.41 -59.10
C TYR A 445 -4.22 46.72 -59.49
N ARG A 446 -2.89 46.78 -59.40
CA ARG A 446 -2.09 47.97 -59.71
C ARG A 446 -1.16 47.67 -60.89
N PRO A 447 -0.70 48.70 -61.62
CA PRO A 447 0.20 48.51 -62.77
C PRO A 447 1.51 47.77 -62.45
N ASN A 448 1.98 47.80 -61.19
CA ASN A 448 3.24 47.19 -60.76
C ASN A 448 3.07 46.19 -59.59
N GLY A 449 1.87 45.65 -59.40
CA GLY A 449 1.60 44.64 -58.37
C GLY A 449 0.14 44.60 -57.89
N LEU A 450 -0.10 43.84 -56.83
CA LEU A 450 -1.41 43.54 -56.26
C LEU A 450 -1.48 44.01 -54.80
N ALA A 451 -2.57 44.65 -54.41
CA ALA A 451 -2.86 44.95 -53.01
C ALA A 451 -4.13 44.21 -52.58
N TRP A 452 -4.02 43.37 -51.55
CA TRP A 452 -5.15 42.67 -50.94
C TRP A 452 -5.33 43.15 -49.50
N THR A 453 -6.54 43.55 -49.16
CA THR A 453 -6.89 44.08 -47.84
C THR A 453 -7.94 43.20 -47.20
N LEU A 454 -7.71 42.79 -45.96
CA LEU A 454 -8.59 42.03 -45.10
C LEU A 454 -9.00 42.86 -43.88
N HIS A 455 -10.30 42.93 -43.60
CA HIS A 455 -10.84 43.39 -42.33
C HIS A 455 -11.44 42.21 -41.55
N ALA A 456 -10.93 41.93 -40.36
CA ALA A 456 -11.41 40.85 -39.50
C ALA A 456 -11.56 41.32 -38.06
N ARG A 457 -12.39 40.62 -37.28
CA ARG A 457 -12.56 40.91 -35.84
C ARG A 457 -11.53 40.17 -35.02
N THR A 458 -11.05 40.78 -33.94
CA THR A 458 -10.26 40.06 -32.92
C THR A 458 -11.22 39.18 -32.12
N ALA A 459 -10.82 37.94 -31.84
CA ALA A 459 -11.52 37.14 -30.86
C ALA A 459 -11.26 37.76 -29.48
N ALA A 460 -12.30 38.01 -28.69
CA ALA A 460 -12.14 38.42 -27.30
C ALA A 460 -11.28 37.36 -26.57
N ARG A 461 -10.36 37.79 -25.71
CA ARG A 461 -9.42 36.92 -24.98
C ARG A 461 -10.11 36.07 -23.88
N GLY A 462 -11.40 35.80 -24.00
CA GLY A 462 -12.20 34.99 -23.08
C GLY A 462 -12.86 33.86 -23.86
N ASP A 463 -12.36 32.64 -23.65
CA ASP A 463 -13.05 31.34 -23.79
C ASP A 463 -12.10 30.15 -24.05
N ALA A 464 -10.77 30.36 -24.04
CA ALA A 464 -9.78 29.27 -24.03
C ALA A 464 -9.28 28.86 -22.62
N ALA A 465 -9.87 29.41 -21.56
CA ALA A 465 -9.60 29.02 -20.18
C ALA A 465 -10.70 28.08 -19.65
N GLY A 466 -10.87 26.92 -20.30
CA GLY A 466 -11.58 25.77 -19.75
C GLY A 466 -10.71 24.98 -18.75
N GLY A 467 -9.92 25.68 -17.93
CA GLY A 467 -9.01 25.09 -16.95
C GLY A 467 -9.29 25.67 -15.58
N LEU A 468 -9.93 24.86 -14.72
CA LEU A 468 -10.04 25.00 -13.27
C LEU A 468 -10.45 26.41 -12.78
N ARG A 469 -11.76 26.60 -12.56
CA ARG A 469 -12.24 27.58 -11.57
C ARG A 469 -11.63 27.20 -10.22
N TYR A 470 -10.65 27.98 -9.77
CA TYR A 470 -10.34 28.10 -8.35
C TYR A 470 -11.60 28.60 -7.65
N VAL A 471 -12.18 27.77 -6.77
CA VAL A 471 -13.26 28.13 -5.87
C VAL A 471 -12.59 28.78 -4.65
N PRO A 472 -12.75 30.10 -4.41
CA PRO A 472 -12.39 30.65 -3.11
C PRO A 472 -13.42 30.13 -2.10
N ALA A 473 -12.93 29.56 -1.01
CA ALA A 473 -13.73 29.16 0.13
C ALA A 473 -14.60 30.36 0.60
N LEU A 474 -15.91 30.20 0.51
CA LEU A 474 -16.86 30.98 1.27
C LEU A 474 -16.76 30.54 2.74
N GLY A 475 -16.27 31.43 3.58
CA GLY A 475 -16.17 31.22 5.02
C GLY A 475 -15.83 32.51 5.74
N ALA A 476 -16.81 33.42 5.84
CA ALA A 476 -17.07 34.27 7.01
C ALA A 476 -17.98 35.43 6.59
N LEU A 477 -19.28 35.28 6.86
CA LEU A 477 -20.15 36.41 7.15
C LEU A 477 -20.64 36.24 8.60
N SER A 478 -20.77 37.39 9.25
CA SER A 478 -21.51 37.70 10.47
C SER A 478 -21.03 37.12 11.80
N ALA A 479 -20.44 38.02 12.60
CA ALA A 479 -20.85 38.20 13.99
C ALA A 479 -20.75 39.70 14.34
N GLU A 480 -21.90 40.38 14.39
CA GLU A 480 -22.09 41.57 15.21
C GLU A 480 -23.03 41.19 16.36
N GLY A 481 -22.73 41.68 17.57
CA GLY A 481 -23.74 42.02 18.58
C GLY A 481 -24.06 41.00 19.68
N GLU A 482 -23.60 41.34 20.89
CA GLU A 482 -24.33 41.29 22.18
C GLU A 482 -25.32 40.14 22.47
N PHE A 483 -24.97 39.27 23.43
CA PHE A 483 -25.56 39.17 24.78
C PHE A 483 -24.72 38.25 25.68
#